data_AF-X0ZYW4-F1
#
_entry.id   AF-X0ZYW4-F1
#
_cell.length_a   1.000
_cell.length_b   1.000
_cell.length_c   1.000
_cell.angle_alpha   90.00
_cell.angle_beta   90.00
_cell.angle_gamma   90.00
#
_symmetry.space_group_name_H-M   'P 1'
#
loop_
_entity.id
_entity.type
_entity.pdbx_description
1 polymer ?
#
loop_
_entity_poly.entity_id
_entity_poly.type
_entity_poly.pdbx_seq_one_letter_code
_entity_poly.pdbx_strand_id
1 'polypeptide(L)'
;DDLNKRVIIVDTSNEIAGDGDIPHPAIGHARRMQVTTPTKQHAVMIEAVENHMPEVIVIDEIGTELEAQAARTIAERGVQLIGTAHGNTLENLMMNPTLCDLIGGIQTVTLGDEEAKRRGTQKSILERMSPPTFDIVVEIQEWDKVAIHPDVGQAVDATLRGQPTATETRWLDETGEVRIEKAEPVVTTKKAPKGKRLVKGSKLPKLYLFGVNRGRLEQMARE
;
A
#
# COMPACT_ATOMS: atom_id res chain seq x y z
N ASP A 1 26.84 -1.90 -11.79
CA ASP A 1 28.02 -1.66 -12.65
C ASP A 1 27.67 -1.26 -14.08
N ASP A 2 26.64 -1.81 -14.72
CA ASP A 2 26.29 -1.45 -16.11
C ASP A 2 25.58 -0.09 -16.29
N LEU A 3 24.85 0.36 -15.26
CA LEU A 3 24.13 1.64 -15.29
C LEU A 3 24.98 2.83 -14.83
N ASN A 4 26.22 2.57 -14.38
CA ASN A 4 27.18 3.57 -13.87
C ASN A 4 26.57 4.58 -12.87
N LYS A 5 25.61 4.14 -12.05
CA LYS A 5 24.97 4.97 -11.01
C LYS A 5 25.76 4.92 -9.71
N ARG A 6 25.76 6.03 -8.98
CA ARG A 6 26.25 6.09 -7.59
C ARG A 6 25.22 5.45 -6.67
N VAL A 7 25.48 4.21 -6.27
CA VAL A 7 24.60 3.43 -5.37
C VAL A 7 25.20 3.36 -3.98
N ILE A 8 24.37 3.65 -2.97
CA ILE A 8 24.68 3.40 -1.56
C ILE A 8 23.73 2.36 -1.02
N ILE A 9 24.25 1.46 -0.20
CA ILE A 9 23.48 0.44 0.51
C ILE A 9 23.56 0.78 2.00
N VAL A 10 22.41 1.09 2.61
CA VAL A 10 22.27 1.24 4.05
C VAL A 10 21.87 -0.11 4.62
N ASP A 11 22.81 -0.75 5.30
CA ASP A 11 22.73 -2.16 5.70
C ASP A 11 22.76 -2.28 7.23
N THR A 12 21.63 -2.65 7.83
CA THR A 12 21.44 -2.77 9.27
C THR A 12 21.73 -4.16 9.81
N SER A 13 21.29 -5.18 9.09
CA SER A 13 21.32 -6.58 9.55
C SER A 13 22.38 -7.41 8.86
N ASN A 14 23.20 -6.78 8.00
CA ASN A 14 24.17 -7.44 7.13
C ASN A 14 23.55 -8.37 6.07
N GLU A 15 22.24 -8.24 5.81
CA GLU A 15 21.50 -9.12 4.91
C GLU A 15 21.85 -8.89 3.44
N ILE A 16 22.27 -7.67 3.09
CA ILE A 16 22.58 -7.30 1.70
C ILE A 16 24.04 -7.59 1.35
N ALA A 17 24.98 -7.11 2.18
CA ALA A 17 26.41 -7.17 1.87
C ALA A 17 27.18 -8.24 2.66
N GLY A 18 26.50 -9.00 3.53
CA GLY A 18 27.09 -10.09 4.31
C GLY A 18 27.88 -9.63 5.54
N ASP A 19 28.25 -10.59 6.39
CA ASP A 19 28.89 -10.36 7.69
C ASP A 19 30.41 -10.11 7.63
N GLY A 20 31.02 -10.23 6.45
CA GLY A 20 32.47 -10.05 6.29
C GLY A 20 32.90 -8.58 6.34
N ASP A 21 34.16 -8.34 6.74
CA ASP A 21 34.82 -7.02 6.66
C ASP A 21 34.89 -6.49 5.22
N ILE A 22 34.93 -7.41 4.25
CA ILE A 22 34.85 -7.12 2.82
C ILE A 22 33.41 -7.38 2.37
N PRO A 23 32.71 -6.39 1.81
CA PRO A 23 31.36 -6.57 1.28
C PRO A 23 31.27 -7.68 0.23
N HIS A 24 30.15 -8.40 0.23
CA HIS A 24 29.90 -9.48 -0.71
C HIS A 24 29.97 -8.99 -2.17
N PRO A 25 30.66 -9.70 -3.09
CA PRO A 25 30.84 -9.23 -4.47
C PRO A 25 29.56 -8.94 -5.25
N ALA A 26 28.42 -9.50 -4.82
CA ALA A 26 27.12 -9.28 -5.44
C ALA A 26 26.65 -7.81 -5.44
N ILE A 27 27.19 -6.95 -4.57
CA ILE A 27 26.84 -5.52 -4.55
C ILE A 27 27.59 -4.69 -5.60
N GLY A 28 28.54 -5.30 -6.33
CA GLY A 28 29.34 -4.62 -7.36
C GLY A 28 30.11 -3.42 -6.80
N HIS A 29 30.04 -2.27 -7.47
CA HIS A 29 30.67 -1.02 -7.02
C HIS A 29 29.84 -0.20 -6.02
N ALA A 30 28.72 -0.72 -5.52
CA ALA A 30 27.91 -0.01 -4.54
C ALA A 30 28.70 0.22 -3.24
N ARG A 31 28.52 1.41 -2.63
CA ARG A 31 29.11 1.73 -1.34
C ARG A 31 28.21 1.22 -0.22
N ARG A 32 28.72 0.30 0.59
CA ARG A 32 28.06 -0.12 1.84
C ARG A 32 28.26 0.93 2.93
N MET A 33 27.18 1.36 3.56
CA MET A 33 27.16 2.08 4.83
C MET A 33 26.55 1.15 5.87
N GLN A 34 27.40 0.55 6.70
CA GLN A 34 26.96 -0.36 7.75
C GLN A 34 26.42 0.43 8.94
N VAL A 35 25.23 0.06 9.40
CA VAL A 35 24.60 0.71 10.55
C VAL A 35 24.99 -0.03 11.83
N THR A 36 25.66 0.66 12.75
CA THR A 36 26.14 0.05 14.01
C THR A 36 25.02 -0.43 14.93
N THR A 37 23.87 0.23 14.93
CA THR A 37 22.69 -0.14 15.72
C THR A 37 21.43 0.26 14.96
N PRO A 38 20.37 -0.58 14.91
CA PRO A 38 19.15 -0.29 14.12
C PRO A 38 18.55 1.10 14.38
N THR A 39 18.59 1.57 15.64
CA THR A 39 18.09 2.90 16.03
C THR A 39 18.79 4.07 15.34
N LYS A 40 19.95 3.87 14.74
CA LYS A 40 20.72 4.90 14.01
C LYS A 40 20.52 4.87 12.50
N GLN A 41 19.72 3.95 11.98
CA GLN A 41 19.55 3.77 10.54
C GLN A 41 19.13 5.07 9.84
N HIS A 42 18.13 5.78 10.38
CA HIS A 42 17.70 7.08 9.85
C HIS A 42 18.84 8.10 9.75
N ALA A 43 19.75 8.16 10.73
CA ALA A 43 20.88 9.08 10.71
C ALA A 43 21.88 8.71 9.60
N VAL A 44 22.15 7.41 9.42
CA VAL A 44 22.99 6.90 8.33
C VAL A 44 22.36 7.16 6.96
N MET A 45 21.03 7.05 6.84
CA MET A 45 20.30 7.40 5.61
C MET A 45 20.50 8.88 5.23
N ILE A 46 20.43 9.79 6.20
CA ILE A 46 20.67 11.22 5.96
C ILE A 46 22.13 11.49 5.61
N GLU A 47 23.07 10.91 6.36
CA GLU A 47 24.51 11.01 6.10
C GLU A 47 24.87 10.55 4.68
N ALA A 48 24.24 9.46 4.23
CA ALA A 48 24.42 8.92 2.88
C ALA A 48 24.18 9.98 1.80
N VAL A 49 23.13 10.79 1.96
CA VAL A 49 22.83 11.86 0.99
C VAL A 49 23.78 13.04 1.14
N GLU A 50 24.02 13.47 2.37
CA GLU A 50 24.81 14.67 2.66
C GLU A 50 26.27 14.54 2.22
N ASN A 51 26.88 13.37 2.41
CA ASN A 51 28.31 13.18 2.19
C ASN A 51 28.67 12.52 0.86
N HIS A 52 27.72 11.85 0.20
CA HIS A 52 28.03 11.02 -0.96
C HIS A 52 27.21 11.35 -2.23
N MET A 53 26.21 12.23 -2.15
CA MET A 53 25.36 12.64 -3.29
C MET A 53 24.94 11.45 -4.20
N PRO A 54 24.31 10.41 -3.62
CA PRO A 54 23.95 9.20 -4.35
C PRO A 54 22.86 9.47 -5.39
N GLU A 55 22.80 8.61 -6.40
CA GLU A 55 21.68 8.55 -7.33
C GLU A 55 20.64 7.51 -6.89
N VAL A 56 21.09 6.47 -6.18
CA VAL A 56 20.24 5.41 -5.63
C VAL A 56 20.68 5.09 -4.21
N ILE A 57 19.72 4.93 -3.30
CA ILE A 57 19.95 4.32 -1.99
C ILE A 57 19.10 3.06 -1.89
N VAL A 58 19.76 1.95 -1.55
CA VAL A 58 19.13 0.69 -1.18
C VAL A 58 19.10 0.61 0.33
N ILE A 59 17.93 0.40 0.90
CA ILE A 59 17.69 0.31 2.33
C ILE A 59 17.17 -1.10 2.58
N ASP A 60 17.73 -1.76 3.59
CA ASP A 60 17.32 -3.12 3.94
C ASP A 60 15.82 -3.19 4.32
N GLU A 61 15.46 -2.67 5.49
CA GLU A 61 14.07 -2.61 5.97
C GLU A 61 13.77 -1.22 6.55
N ILE A 62 12.59 -0.66 6.23
CA ILE A 62 12.05 0.55 6.83
C ILE A 62 10.92 0.15 7.79
N GLY A 63 11.12 0.40 9.08
CA GLY A 63 10.22 0.00 10.15
C GLY A 63 9.84 1.12 11.13
N THR A 64 10.62 2.21 11.21
CA THR A 64 10.39 3.28 12.19
C THR A 64 9.94 4.60 11.56
N GLU A 65 9.31 5.46 12.36
CA GLU A 65 8.82 6.76 11.91
C GLU A 65 9.97 7.66 11.43
N LEU A 66 11.11 7.59 12.12
CA LEU A 66 12.30 8.35 11.76
C LEU A 66 12.88 7.91 10.41
N GLU A 67 12.86 6.60 10.13
CA GLU A 67 13.30 6.07 8.83
C GLU A 67 12.34 6.48 7.71
N ALA A 68 11.03 6.44 7.94
CA ALA A 68 10.03 6.88 6.97
C ALA A 68 10.18 8.38 6.62
N GLN A 69 10.36 9.22 7.64
CA GLN A 69 10.63 10.65 7.46
C GLN A 69 11.95 10.91 6.73
N ALA A 70 13.01 10.14 7.05
CA ALA A 70 14.28 10.23 6.35
C ALA A 70 14.13 9.82 4.88
N ALA A 71 13.42 8.72 4.59
CA ALA A 71 13.12 8.27 3.23
C ALA A 71 12.38 9.36 2.43
N ARG A 72 11.33 9.97 2.99
CA ARG A 72 10.61 11.07 2.35
C ARG A 72 11.53 12.24 2.00
N THR A 73 12.36 12.67 2.96
CA THR A 73 13.34 13.76 2.76
C THR A 73 14.35 13.44 1.65
N ILE A 74 14.77 12.18 1.54
CA ILE A 74 15.73 11.73 0.54
C ILE A 74 15.08 11.68 -0.85
N ALA A 75 13.85 11.18 -0.95
CA ALA A 75 13.07 11.15 -2.19
C ALA A 75 12.78 12.57 -2.71
N GLU A 76 12.46 13.53 -1.83
CA GLU A 76 12.28 14.94 -2.18
C GLU A 76 13.54 15.59 -2.79
N ARG A 77 14.73 15.06 -2.46
CA ARG A 77 16.01 15.48 -3.06
C ARG A 77 16.27 14.82 -4.43
N GLY A 78 15.35 14.01 -4.93
CA GLY A 78 15.42 13.35 -6.23
C GLY A 78 16.31 12.10 -6.25
N VAL A 79 16.64 11.55 -5.09
CA VAL A 79 17.40 10.29 -4.98
C VAL A 79 16.43 9.12 -5.10
N GLN A 80 16.76 8.13 -5.94
CA GLN A 80 15.95 6.92 -6.07
C GLN A 80 16.10 6.06 -4.82
N LEU A 81 14.99 5.70 -4.19
CA LEU A 81 14.97 4.78 -3.07
C LEU A 81 14.53 3.39 -3.50
N ILE A 82 15.18 2.38 -2.95
CA ILE A 82 14.79 0.98 -3.01
C ILE A 82 14.85 0.46 -1.59
N GLY A 83 13.80 -0.19 -1.10
CA GLY A 83 13.90 -0.86 0.19
C GLY A 83 12.70 -1.72 0.49
N THR A 84 12.81 -2.50 1.56
CA THR A 84 11.69 -3.29 2.08
C THR A 84 10.99 -2.54 3.21
N ALA A 85 9.75 -2.92 3.48
CA ALA A 85 8.99 -2.40 4.61
C ALA A 85 8.12 -3.53 5.17
N HIS A 86 7.86 -3.48 6.46
CA HIS A 86 7.07 -4.52 7.12
C HIS A 86 5.59 -4.42 6.74
N GLY A 87 5.11 -5.37 5.94
CA GLY A 87 3.71 -5.49 5.54
C GLY A 87 3.51 -6.50 4.42
N ASN A 88 2.43 -7.28 4.48
CA ASN A 88 2.13 -8.31 3.48
C ASN A 88 1.37 -7.76 2.26
N THR A 89 0.63 -6.66 2.46
CA THR A 89 -0.22 -6.04 1.43
C THR A 89 -0.15 -4.51 1.53
N LEU A 90 -0.45 -3.81 0.44
CA LEU A 90 -0.56 -2.36 0.41
C LEU A 90 -1.58 -1.86 1.45
N GLU A 91 -2.70 -2.57 1.63
CA GLU A 91 -3.70 -2.27 2.63
C GLU A 91 -3.14 -2.33 4.06
N ASN A 92 -2.24 -3.28 4.37
CA ASN A 92 -1.58 -3.32 5.67
C ASN A 92 -0.70 -2.09 5.89
N LEU A 93 0.00 -1.64 4.85
CA LEU A 93 0.82 -0.44 4.89
C LEU A 93 -0.03 0.82 5.12
N MET A 94 -1.22 0.90 4.50
CA MET A 94 -2.19 1.98 4.69
C MET A 94 -2.75 2.05 6.12
N MET A 95 -2.89 0.91 6.80
CA MET A 95 -3.36 0.86 8.18
C MET A 95 -2.26 1.15 9.20
N ASN A 96 -0.98 1.08 8.80
CA ASN A 96 0.14 1.31 9.69
C ASN A 96 0.43 2.82 9.78
N PRO A 97 0.23 3.47 10.95
CA PRO A 97 0.42 4.91 11.09
C PRO A 97 1.88 5.36 10.89
N THR A 98 2.84 4.48 11.11
CA THR A 98 4.27 4.76 10.95
C THR A 98 4.67 4.73 9.48
N LEU A 99 4.25 3.67 8.77
CA LEU A 99 4.71 3.40 7.40
C LEU A 99 3.79 3.99 6.33
N CYS A 100 2.58 4.45 6.68
CA CYS A 100 1.68 5.08 5.71
C CYS A 100 2.29 6.35 5.09
N ASP A 101 3.27 6.97 5.73
CA ASP A 101 4.00 8.10 5.19
C ASP A 101 4.76 7.75 3.89
N LEU A 102 5.25 6.50 3.79
CA LEU A 102 5.96 6.01 2.60
C LEU A 102 5.07 5.98 1.35
N ILE A 103 3.75 5.86 1.53
CA ILE A 103 2.76 5.85 0.45
C ILE A 103 1.98 7.16 0.33
N GLY A 104 2.51 8.24 0.93
CA GLY A 104 1.98 9.59 0.78
C GLY A 104 1.10 10.07 1.93
N GLY A 105 1.03 9.30 3.03
CA GLY A 105 0.31 9.65 4.26
C GLY A 105 -1.20 9.68 4.09
N ILE A 106 -1.95 9.00 4.95
CA ILE A 106 -3.43 8.98 4.89
C ILE A 106 -3.99 9.76 6.06
N GLN A 107 -4.88 10.71 5.78
CA GLN A 107 -5.53 11.53 6.80
C GLN A 107 -7.03 11.70 6.54
N THR A 108 -7.76 11.92 7.62
CA THR A 108 -9.17 12.30 7.57
C THR A 108 -9.31 13.78 7.20
N VAL A 109 -9.89 14.06 6.03
CA VAL A 109 -10.20 15.40 5.54
C VAL A 109 -11.70 15.66 5.64
N THR A 110 -12.07 16.85 6.13
CA THR A 110 -13.47 17.29 6.16
C THR A 110 -13.80 18.13 4.93
N LEU A 111 -14.68 17.61 4.09
CA LEU A 111 -15.24 18.28 2.92
C LEU A 111 -16.33 19.28 3.33
N GLY A 112 -16.42 20.39 2.59
CA GLY A 112 -17.57 21.29 2.65
C GLY A 112 -18.85 20.61 2.15
N ASP A 113 -20.00 21.14 2.57
CA ASP A 113 -21.33 20.55 2.29
C ASP A 113 -21.62 20.38 0.80
N GLU A 114 -21.18 21.33 -0.03
CA GLU A 114 -21.34 21.25 -1.49
C GLU A 114 -20.48 20.15 -2.12
N GLU A 115 -19.22 20.01 -1.69
CA GLU A 115 -18.28 19.02 -2.24
C GLU A 115 -18.66 17.60 -1.79
N ALA A 116 -19.07 17.42 -0.53
CA ALA A 116 -19.58 16.15 -0.02
C ALA A 116 -20.82 15.69 -0.79
N LYS A 117 -21.75 16.61 -1.05
CA LYS A 117 -22.96 16.33 -1.84
C LYS A 117 -22.63 16.02 -3.31
N ARG A 118 -21.66 16.71 -3.90
CA ARG A 118 -21.19 16.47 -5.27
C ARG A 118 -20.56 15.09 -5.44
N ARG A 119 -19.75 14.66 -4.47
CA ARG A 119 -19.10 13.33 -4.46
C ARG A 119 -20.01 12.20 -3.97
N GLY A 120 -21.13 12.53 -3.32
CA GLY A 120 -22.03 11.55 -2.73
C GLY A 120 -21.42 10.83 -1.52
N THR A 121 -20.47 11.48 -0.83
CA THR A 121 -19.74 10.91 0.30
C THR A 121 -20.13 11.60 1.60
N GLN A 122 -19.65 11.04 2.72
CA GLN A 122 -19.75 11.71 4.02
C GLN A 122 -18.93 13.01 4.01
N LYS A 123 -19.21 13.92 4.96
CA LYS A 123 -18.42 15.14 5.13
C LYS A 123 -16.98 14.84 5.55
N SER A 124 -16.71 13.69 6.14
CA SER A 124 -15.38 13.26 6.55
C SER A 124 -14.97 12.06 5.72
N ILE A 125 -13.83 12.15 5.02
CA ILE A 125 -13.28 11.09 4.17
C ILE A 125 -11.79 10.91 4.43
N LEU A 126 -11.25 9.73 4.11
CA LEU A 126 -9.81 9.50 4.10
C LEU A 126 -9.25 9.92 2.73
N GLU A 127 -8.22 10.75 2.74
CA GLU A 127 -7.46 11.13 1.55
C GLU A 127 -5.95 11.03 1.81
N ARG A 128 -5.20 10.86 0.74
CA ARG A 128 -3.74 10.89 0.75
C ARG A 128 -3.25 12.35 0.80
N MET A 129 -2.22 12.63 1.58
CA MET A 129 -1.74 13.99 1.88
C MET A 129 -0.66 14.49 0.93
N SER A 130 0.18 13.61 0.41
CA SER A 130 1.31 13.93 -0.46
C SER A 130 1.52 12.84 -1.52
N PRO A 131 2.34 13.10 -2.56
CA PRO A 131 2.87 12.05 -3.41
C PRO A 131 3.50 10.93 -2.57
N PRO A 132 3.39 9.65 -3.00
CA PRO A 132 4.07 8.57 -2.32
C PRO A 132 5.59 8.74 -2.42
N THR A 133 6.31 8.25 -1.41
CA THR A 133 7.79 8.23 -1.40
C THR A 133 8.32 7.22 -2.41
N PHE A 134 7.58 6.13 -2.64
CA PHE A 134 7.88 5.09 -3.62
C PHE A 134 6.81 5.05 -4.71
N ASP A 135 7.23 5.06 -5.98
CA ASP A 135 6.31 5.02 -7.12
C ASP A 135 5.69 3.64 -7.34
N ILE A 136 6.43 2.58 -6.98
CA ILE A 136 6.08 1.18 -7.22
C ILE A 136 6.15 0.43 -5.88
N VAL A 137 5.13 -0.39 -5.61
CA VAL A 137 5.14 -1.36 -4.50
C VAL A 137 5.09 -2.76 -5.07
N VAL A 138 5.91 -3.65 -4.51
CA VAL A 138 5.91 -5.08 -4.79
C VAL A 138 5.56 -5.82 -3.52
N GLU A 139 4.40 -6.48 -3.53
CA GLU A 139 3.94 -7.36 -2.48
C GLU A 139 4.46 -8.77 -2.73
N ILE A 140 5.22 -9.32 -1.78
CA ILE A 140 5.64 -10.71 -1.83
C ILE A 140 4.48 -11.56 -1.30
N GLN A 141 3.81 -12.30 -2.19
CA GLN A 141 2.68 -13.15 -1.82
C GLN A 141 3.16 -14.53 -1.39
N GLU A 142 4.04 -15.13 -2.20
CA GLU A 142 4.64 -16.45 -1.99
C GLU A 142 6.10 -16.40 -2.48
N TRP A 143 6.88 -17.45 -2.22
CA TRP A 143 8.29 -17.51 -2.59
C TRP A 143 8.54 -17.28 -4.09
N ASP A 144 7.61 -17.75 -4.92
CA ASP A 144 7.67 -17.70 -6.37
C ASP A 144 6.63 -16.76 -6.98
N LYS A 145 5.91 -15.97 -6.17
CA LYS A 145 4.79 -15.13 -6.63
C LYS A 145 4.75 -13.76 -5.95
N VAL A 146 4.62 -12.73 -6.78
CA VAL A 146 4.54 -11.33 -6.35
C VAL A 146 3.37 -10.59 -7.00
N ALA A 147 2.82 -9.61 -6.30
CA ALA A 147 1.87 -8.65 -6.83
C ALA A 147 2.51 -7.26 -6.91
N ILE A 148 2.42 -6.61 -8.06
CA ILE A 148 3.09 -5.35 -8.35
C ILE A 148 2.03 -4.26 -8.57
N HIS A 149 2.14 -3.18 -7.80
CA HIS A 149 1.39 -1.95 -8.00
C HIS A 149 2.32 -0.93 -8.67
N PRO A 150 2.20 -0.73 -10.00
CA PRO A 150 3.13 0.11 -10.76
C PRO A 150 2.97 1.61 -10.51
N ASP A 151 1.82 2.03 -9.95
CA ASP A 151 1.56 3.39 -9.49
C ASP A 151 0.92 3.30 -8.10
N VAL A 152 1.73 3.52 -7.07
CA VAL A 152 1.29 3.50 -5.67
C VAL A 152 0.24 4.56 -5.39
N GLY A 153 0.37 5.76 -5.98
CA GLY A 153 -0.59 6.84 -5.77
C GLY A 153 -1.98 6.45 -6.27
N GLN A 154 -2.06 5.92 -7.49
CA GLN A 154 -3.30 5.41 -8.05
C GLN A 154 -3.85 4.23 -7.24
N ALA A 155 -2.99 3.29 -6.83
CA ALA A 155 -3.41 2.12 -6.06
C ALA A 155 -4.02 2.53 -4.71
N VAL A 156 -3.35 3.40 -3.95
CA VAL A 156 -3.85 3.93 -2.67
C VAL A 156 -5.17 4.68 -2.85
N ASP A 157 -5.25 5.58 -3.83
CA ASP A 157 -6.45 6.37 -4.08
C ASP A 157 -7.64 5.49 -4.51
N ALA A 158 -7.39 4.42 -5.28
CA ALA A 158 -8.41 3.44 -5.66
C ALA A 158 -8.87 2.60 -4.46
N THR A 159 -7.95 2.12 -3.63
CA THR A 159 -8.25 1.37 -2.40
C THR A 159 -9.08 2.21 -1.42
N LEU A 160 -8.72 3.48 -1.20
CA LEU A 160 -9.50 4.41 -0.35
C LEU A 160 -10.94 4.62 -0.86
N ARG A 161 -11.16 4.51 -2.17
CA ARG A 161 -12.50 4.63 -2.80
C ARG A 161 -13.23 3.29 -2.91
N GLY A 162 -12.63 2.19 -2.44
CA GLY A 162 -13.17 0.84 -2.57
C GLY A 162 -13.30 0.37 -4.04
N GLN A 163 -12.42 0.89 -4.90
CA GLN A 163 -12.30 0.50 -6.31
C GLN A 163 -11.23 -0.59 -6.46
N PRO A 164 -11.34 -1.46 -7.47
CA PRO A 164 -10.27 -2.42 -7.75
C PRO A 164 -9.02 -1.67 -8.19
N THR A 165 -7.88 -2.08 -7.65
CA THR A 165 -6.55 -1.60 -8.01
C THR A 165 -6.03 -2.30 -9.26
N ALA A 166 -5.21 -1.60 -10.03
CA ALA A 166 -4.48 -2.20 -11.14
C ALA A 166 -3.26 -2.93 -10.56
N THR A 167 -3.28 -4.26 -10.60
CA THR A 167 -2.20 -5.07 -10.04
C THR A 167 -1.66 -6.02 -11.10
N GLU A 168 -0.33 -6.05 -11.24
CA GLU A 168 0.38 -6.99 -12.09
C GLU A 168 0.92 -8.13 -11.21
N THR A 169 0.38 -9.33 -11.39
CA THR A 169 0.87 -10.51 -10.69
C THR A 169 1.93 -11.19 -11.54
N ARG A 170 3.09 -11.49 -10.94
CA ARG A 170 4.15 -12.28 -11.57
C ARG A 170 4.43 -13.53 -10.75
N TRP A 171 4.64 -14.65 -11.42
CA TRP A 171 5.06 -15.88 -10.76
C TRP A 171 6.02 -16.72 -11.60
N LEU A 172 6.78 -17.60 -10.97
CA LEU A 172 7.59 -18.60 -11.66
C LEU A 172 6.74 -19.85 -11.92
N ASP A 173 6.80 -20.39 -13.14
CA ASP A 173 6.20 -21.70 -13.42
C ASP A 173 7.15 -22.85 -13.07
N GLU A 174 6.68 -24.09 -13.26
CA GLU A 174 7.46 -25.32 -12.99
C GLU A 174 8.78 -25.41 -13.76
N THR A 175 8.93 -24.63 -14.84
CA THR A 175 10.14 -24.56 -15.66
C THR A 175 11.08 -23.42 -15.25
N GLY A 176 10.66 -22.59 -14.28
CA GLY A 176 11.40 -21.42 -13.83
C GLY A 176 11.21 -20.19 -14.74
N GLU A 177 10.24 -20.21 -15.65
CA GLU A 177 9.91 -19.06 -16.49
C GLU A 177 8.97 -18.10 -15.75
N VAL A 178 9.21 -16.79 -15.88
CA VAL A 178 8.34 -15.76 -15.30
C VAL A 178 7.07 -15.60 -16.13
N ARG A 179 5.93 -15.89 -15.53
CA ARG A 179 4.59 -15.60 -16.06
C ARG A 179 4.09 -14.27 -15.49
N ILE A 180 3.35 -13.53 -16.32
CA ILE A 180 2.81 -12.21 -15.98
C ILE A 180 1.32 -12.20 -16.28
N GLU A 181 0.52 -11.85 -15.28
CA GLU A 181 -0.91 -11.58 -15.42
C GLU A 181 -1.18 -10.14 -15.00
N LYS A 182 -1.76 -9.36 -15.91
CA LYS A 182 -2.19 -7.99 -15.63
C LYS A 182 -3.67 -8.00 -15.31
N ALA A 183 -4.02 -7.79 -14.05
CA ALA A 183 -5.39 -7.49 -13.67
C ALA A 183 -5.66 -6.02 -13.98
N GLU A 184 -6.33 -5.74 -15.10
CA GLU A 184 -6.90 -4.41 -15.29
C GLU A 184 -8.00 -4.19 -14.25
N PRO A 185 -8.14 -2.97 -13.71
CA PRO A 185 -9.20 -2.65 -12.78
C PRO A 185 -10.52 -2.85 -13.52
N VAL A 186 -11.19 -3.98 -13.28
CA VAL A 186 -12.52 -4.21 -13.81
C VAL A 186 -13.39 -3.15 -13.15
N VAL A 187 -13.68 -2.07 -13.89
CA VAL A 187 -14.68 -1.08 -13.48
C VAL A 187 -15.99 -1.83 -13.43
N THR A 188 -16.24 -2.50 -12.29
CA THR A 188 -17.58 -2.82 -11.89
C THR A 188 -18.20 -1.46 -11.66
N THR A 189 -18.87 -0.95 -12.70
CA THR A 189 -19.92 0.02 -12.47
C THR A 189 -20.85 -0.68 -11.48
N LYS A 190 -20.66 -0.46 -10.19
CA LYS A 190 -21.71 -0.61 -9.20
C LYS A 190 -22.74 0.41 -9.64
N LYS A 191 -23.53 0.05 -10.65
CA LYS A 191 -24.86 0.62 -10.82
C LYS A 191 -25.45 0.43 -9.43
N ALA A 192 -25.67 1.54 -8.73
CA ALA A 192 -26.57 1.57 -7.59
C ALA A 192 -27.72 0.63 -7.94
N PRO A 193 -28.11 -0.32 -7.07
CA PRO A 193 -29.15 -1.27 -7.42
C PRO A 193 -30.33 -0.43 -7.89
N LYS A 194 -30.58 -0.42 -9.21
CA LYS A 194 -31.81 0.13 -9.76
C LYS A 194 -32.85 -0.71 -9.07
N GLY A 195 -33.54 -0.11 -8.10
CA GLY A 195 -34.49 -0.79 -7.25
C GLY A 195 -35.28 -1.71 -8.16
N LYS A 196 -35.17 -3.03 -7.93
CA LYS A 196 -35.89 -4.01 -8.72
C LYS A 196 -37.33 -3.54 -8.68
N ARG A 197 -37.84 -3.05 -9.82
CA ARG A 197 -39.23 -2.71 -9.98
C ARG A 197 -39.96 -4.00 -9.66
N LEU A 198 -40.61 -4.06 -8.50
CA LEU A 198 -41.30 -5.26 -8.05
C LEU A 198 -42.25 -5.68 -9.17
N VAL A 199 -41.91 -6.78 -9.82
CA VAL A 199 -42.85 -7.51 -10.66
C VAL A 199 -43.99 -7.87 -9.71
N LYS A 200 -45.18 -7.33 -10.00
CA LYS A 200 -46.43 -7.56 -9.27
C LYS A 200 -46.83 -9.03 -9.49
N GLY A 201 -46.10 -9.96 -8.88
CA GLY A 201 -46.47 -11.36 -8.76
C GLY A 201 -47.40 -11.48 -7.56
N SER A 202 -48.67 -11.76 -7.83
CA SER A 202 -49.75 -11.90 -6.86
C SER A 202 -49.63 -13.18 -6.00
N LYS A 203 -48.57 -13.30 -5.19
CA LYS A 203 -48.51 -14.28 -4.10
C LYS A 203 -47.90 -13.62 -2.86
N LEU A 204 -48.77 -13.35 -1.88
CA LEU A 204 -48.35 -12.94 -0.54
C LEU A 204 -47.37 -13.98 0.02
N PRO A 205 -46.20 -13.59 0.54
CA PRO A 205 -45.30 -14.51 1.20
C PRO A 205 -45.99 -15.09 2.43
N LYS A 206 -46.07 -16.43 2.51
CA LYS A 206 -46.57 -17.12 3.71
C LYS A 206 -45.43 -17.15 4.74
N LEU A 207 -45.54 -16.28 5.73
CA LEU A 207 -44.63 -16.23 6.87
C LEU A 207 -45.08 -17.28 7.90
N TYR A 208 -44.31 -18.36 8.08
CA TYR A 208 -44.57 -19.34 9.13
C TYR A 208 -43.83 -18.91 10.40
N LEU A 209 -44.59 -18.31 11.30
CA LEU A 209 -44.12 -17.69 12.52
C LEU A 209 -44.08 -18.74 13.64
N PHE A 210 -42.96 -19.46 13.78
CA PHE A 210 -42.72 -20.32 14.93
C PHE A 210 -42.14 -19.46 16.07
N GLY A 211 -42.83 -19.35 17.20
CA GLY A 211 -42.32 -18.69 18.41
C GLY A 211 -42.65 -17.21 18.61
N VAL A 212 -43.76 -16.71 18.04
CA VAL A 212 -44.16 -15.29 18.22
C VAL A 212 -45.28 -15.17 19.24
N ASN A 213 -45.12 -14.21 20.16
CA ASN A 213 -46.14 -13.90 21.14
C ASN A 213 -47.32 -13.18 20.46
N ARG A 214 -48.42 -13.93 20.30
CA ARG A 214 -49.63 -13.49 19.59
C ARG A 214 -50.23 -12.21 20.17
N GLY A 215 -50.20 -12.05 21.50
CA GLY A 215 -50.74 -10.86 22.17
C GLY A 215 -49.98 -9.58 21.84
N ARG A 216 -48.64 -9.66 21.73
CA ARG A 216 -47.81 -8.51 21.36
C ARG A 216 -48.06 -8.04 19.93
N LEU A 217 -48.37 -8.98 19.04
CA LEU A 217 -48.64 -8.72 17.62
C LEU A 217 -50.01 -8.05 17.42
N GLU A 218 -51.02 -8.44 18.19
CA GLU A 218 -52.34 -7.80 18.18
C GLU A 218 -52.32 -6.39 18.77
N GLN A 219 -51.48 -6.14 19.78
CA GLN A 219 -51.31 -4.82 20.36
C GLN A 219 -50.71 -3.83 19.36
N MET A 220 -49.67 -4.25 18.62
CA MET A 220 -49.05 -3.42 17.57
C MET A 220 -49.94 -3.20 16.35
N ALA A 221 -50.93 -4.08 16.10
CA ALA A 221 -51.85 -3.94 14.98
C ALA A 221 -53.02 -2.96 15.27
N ARG A 222 -53.15 -2.49 16.51
CA ARG A 222 -54.20 -1.54 16.94
C ARG A 222 -53.70 -0.10 17.09
N GLU A 223 -52.41 0.15 16.91
CA GLU A 223 -51.82 1.48 16.73
C GLU A 223 -51.73 1.83 15.24
#